data_AF-A0A3M8HD51-F1
#
_entry.id   AF-A0A3M8HD51-F1
#
_cell.length_a   1.000
_cell.length_b   1.000
_cell.length_c   1.000
_cell.angle_alpha   90.00
_cell.angle_beta   90.00
_cell.angle_gamma   90.00
#
_symmetry.space_group_name_H-M   'P 1'
#
loop_
_entity.id
_entity.type
_entity.pdbx_description
1 polymer ?
#
loop_
_entity_poly.entity_id
_entity_poly.type
_entity_poly.pdbx_seq_one_letter_code
_entity_poly.pdbx_strand_id
1 'polypeptide(L)'
;MDLKQINQKIVTENLCYEDLIARADVYRERGDWNMARELLKDAIKSINALQELEKRKQLHIMPHYLKRIGVVAKVVKRFAN
;
A
#
# COMPACT_ATOMS: atom_id res chain seq x y z
N MET A 1 -0.64 -11.95 -10.03
CA MET A 1 0.10 -10.68 -10.15
C MET A 1 1.53 -10.99 -9.78
N ASP A 2 2.48 -10.56 -10.60
CA ASP A 2 3.90 -10.82 -10.38
C ASP A 2 4.50 -9.86 -9.33
N LEU A 3 5.59 -10.26 -8.65
CA LEU A 3 6.26 -9.45 -7.63
C LEU A 3 6.75 -8.11 -8.20
N LYS A 4 7.21 -8.11 -9.46
CA LYS A 4 7.61 -6.88 -10.17
C LYS A 4 6.43 -5.91 -10.33
N GLN A 5 5.26 -6.41 -10.70
CA GLN A 5 4.04 -5.61 -10.84
C GLN A 5 3.57 -5.06 -9.50
N ILE A 6 3.70 -5.84 -8.41
CA ILE A 6 3.38 -5.38 -7.05
C ILE A 6 4.31 -4.23 -6.65
N ASN A 7 5.62 -4.39 -6.82
CA ASN A 7 6.57 -3.34 -6.49
C ASN A 7 6.32 -2.06 -7.29
N GLN A 8 6.01 -2.18 -8.59
CA GLN A 8 5.70 -1.01 -9.41
C GLN A 8 4.44 -0.28 -8.92
N LYS A 9 3.38 -1.02 -8.56
CA LYS A 9 2.17 -0.43 -7.98
C LYS A 9 2.44 0.25 -6.63
N ILE A 10 3.26 -0.36 -5.77
CA ILE A 10 3.66 0.26 -4.49
C ILE A 10 4.36 1.59 -4.75
N VAL A 11 5.28 1.66 -5.71
CA VAL A 11 5.97 2.91 -6.05
C VAL A 11 4.98 3.96 -6.55
N THR A 12 4.10 3.60 -7.48
CA THR A 12 3.09 4.54 -8.00
C THR A 12 2.14 5.04 -6.91
N GLU A 13 1.70 4.15 -6.03
CA GLU A 13 0.77 4.50 -4.96
C GLU A 13 1.46 5.37 -3.88
N ASN A 14 2.73 5.10 -3.56
CA ASN A 14 3.52 5.96 -2.67
C ASN A 14 3.67 7.38 -3.23
N LEU A 15 3.95 7.52 -4.53
CA LEU A 15 4.04 8.84 -5.17
C LEU A 15 2.71 9.59 -5.12
N CYS A 16 1.60 8.88 -5.32
CA CYS A 16 0.26 9.45 -5.18
C CYS A 16 0.00 9.93 -3.75
N TYR A 17 0.33 9.10 -2.75
CA TYR A 17 0.22 9.45 -1.35
C TYR A 17 1.04 10.71 -1.00
N GLU A 18 2.30 10.77 -1.43
CA GLU A 18 3.18 11.92 -1.18
C GLU A 18 2.64 13.21 -1.80
N ASP A 19 2.11 13.16 -3.04
CA ASP A 19 1.47 14.31 -3.69
C ASP A 19 0.23 14.80 -2.93
N LEU A 20 -0.62 13.87 -2.46
CA LEU A 20 -1.82 14.21 -1.71
C LEU A 20 -1.49 14.90 -0.38
N ILE A 21 -0.45 14.44 0.32
CA ILE A 21 0.03 15.08 1.56
C ILE A 21 0.59 16.47 1.26
N ALA A 22 1.47 16.60 0.26
CA ALA A 22 2.06 17.89 -0.10
C ALA A 22 0.98 18.93 -0.47
N ARG A 23 -0.03 18.52 -1.25
CA ARG A 23 -1.16 19.38 -1.58
C ARG A 23 -2.00 19.74 -0.36
N ALA A 24 -2.26 18.77 0.53
CA ALA A 24 -2.99 19.03 1.76
C ALA A 24 -2.28 20.06 2.64
N ASP A 25 -0.95 19.98 2.75
CA ASP A 25 -0.15 20.96 3.48
C ASP A 25 -0.25 22.37 2.88
N VAL A 26 -0.22 22.50 1.55
CA VAL A 26 -0.41 23.81 0.88
C VAL A 26 -1.79 24.41 1.20
N TYR A 27 -2.87 23.62 1.17
CA TYR A 27 -4.20 24.13 1.52
C TYR A 27 -4.31 24.46 3.02
N ARG A 28 -3.64 23.68 3.87
CA ARG A 28 -3.53 23.93 5.31
C ARG A 28 -2.88 25.28 5.60
N GLU A 29 -1.76 25.58 4.94
CA GLU A 29 -1.05 26.86 5.08
C GLU A 29 -1.88 28.05 4.57
N ARG A 30 -2.72 27.82 3.56
CA ARG A 30 -3.67 28.82 3.04
C ARG A 30 -4.91 29.01 3.92
N GLY A 31 -5.08 28.19 4.97
CA GLY A 31 -6.25 28.20 5.84
C GLY A 31 -7.50 27.55 5.22
N ASP A 32 -7.36 26.86 4.09
CA ASP A 32 -8.46 26.10 3.47
C ASP A 32 -8.48 24.67 4.04
N TRP A 33 -9.01 24.57 5.26
CA TRP A 33 -9.08 23.32 6.01
C TRP A 33 -10.01 22.29 5.38
N ASN A 34 -11.01 22.72 4.61
CA ASN A 34 -11.94 21.81 3.95
C ASN A 34 -11.25 21.05 2.81
N MET A 35 -10.51 21.76 1.96
CA MET A 35 -9.74 21.13 0.90
C MET A 35 -8.62 20.26 1.45
N ALA A 36 -7.91 20.73 2.49
CA ALA A 36 -6.90 19.91 3.17
C ALA A 36 -7.50 18.61 3.74
N ARG A 37 -8.69 18.67 4.34
CA ARG A 37 -9.38 17.49 4.90
C ARG A 37 -9.76 16.47 3.84
N GLU A 38 -10.29 16.90 2.68
CA GLU A 38 -10.64 15.97 1.61
C GLU A 38 -9.39 15.29 1.02
N LEU A 39 -8.31 16.05 0.81
CA LEU A 39 -7.03 15.49 0.36
C LEU A 39 -6.45 14.46 1.35
N LEU A 40 -6.56 14.73 2.66
CA LEU A 40 -6.13 13.78 3.69
C LEU A 40 -7.00 12.51 3.72
N LYS A 41 -8.31 12.61 3.45
CA LYS A 41 -9.16 11.42 3.32
C LYS A 41 -8.73 10.55 2.13
N ASP A 42 -8.36 11.17 1.02
CA ASP A 42 -7.86 10.44 -0.14
C ASP A 42 -6.48 9.84 0.12
N ALA A 43 -5.61 10.55 0.85
CA ALA A 43 -4.33 10.01 1.31
C ALA A 43 -4.51 8.77 2.19
N ILE A 44 -5.51 8.75 3.08
CA ILE A 44 -5.84 7.56 3.90
C ILE A 44 -6.24 6.37 3.02
N LYS A 45 -7.00 6.58 1.94
CA LYS A 45 -7.35 5.50 1.00
C LYS A 45 -6.10 4.94 0.33
N SER A 46 -5.18 5.81 -0.06
CA SER A 46 -3.90 5.43 -0.67
C SER A 46 -3.02 4.62 0.29
N ILE A 47 -2.92 5.03 1.57
CA ILE A 47 -2.23 4.25 2.62
C ILE A 47 -2.84 2.85 2.77
N ASN A 48 -4.17 2.75 2.80
CA ASN A 48 -4.83 1.45 2.92
C ASN A 48 -4.52 0.54 1.73
N ALA A 49 -4.45 1.10 0.51
CA ALA A 49 -4.05 0.37 -0.68
C ALA A 49 -2.59 -0.10 -0.61
N LEU A 50 -1.68 0.75 -0.12
CA LEU A 50 -0.28 0.41 0.12
C LEU A 50 -0.13 -0.75 1.09
N GLN A 51 -0.80 -0.70 2.24
CA GLN A 51 -0.76 -1.78 3.23
C GLN A 51 -1.24 -3.12 2.65
N GLU A 52 -2.27 -3.09 1.81
CA GLU A 52 -2.76 -4.30 1.12
C GLU A 52 -1.74 -4.82 0.09
N LEU A 53 -1.07 -3.94 -0.66
CA LEU A 53 0.00 -4.33 -1.59
C LEU A 53 1.22 -4.89 -0.86
N GLU A 54 1.59 -4.33 0.28
CA GLU A 54 2.69 -4.83 1.12
C GLU A 54 2.38 -6.20 1.70
N LYS A 55 1.15 -6.42 2.20
CA LYS A 55 0.71 -7.75 2.64
C LYS A 55 0.81 -8.77 1.51
N ARG A 56 0.39 -8.40 0.30
CA ARG A 56 0.53 -9.27 -0.88
C ARG A 56 1.99 -9.55 -1.20
N LYS A 57 2.86 -8.54 -1.14
CA LYS A 57 4.32 -8.70 -1.32
C LYS A 57 4.90 -9.69 -0.29
N GLN A 58 4.50 -9.58 0.98
CA GLN A 58 4.92 -10.50 2.03
C GLN A 58 4.49 -11.94 1.77
N LEU A 59 3.26 -12.16 1.26
CA LEU A 59 2.80 -13.49 0.87
C LEU A 59 3.64 -14.11 -0.26
N HIS A 60 4.23 -13.29 -1.14
CA HIS A 60 5.16 -13.79 -2.15
C HIS A 60 6.52 -14.15 -1.55
N ILE A 61 7.04 -13.35 -0.62
CA ILE A 61 8.39 -13.53 -0.06
C ILE A 61 8.44 -14.65 0.99
N MET A 62 7.40 -14.79 1.82
CA MET A 62 7.40 -15.70 2.96
C MET A 62 7.59 -17.18 2.59
N PRO A 63 6.95 -17.74 1.57
CA PRO A 63 7.20 -19.13 1.16
C PRO A 63 8.66 -19.40 0.80
N HIS A 64 9.35 -18.44 0.17
CA HIS A 64 10.77 -18.57 -0.14
C HIS A 64 11.64 -18.54 1.11
N TYR A 65 11.30 -17.69 2.08
CA TYR A 65 11.96 -17.65 3.37
C TYR A 65 11.74 -18.95 4.17
N LEU A 66 10.51 -19.44 4.24
CA LEU A 66 10.15 -20.68 4.92
C LEU A 66 10.88 -21.89 4.30
N LYS A 67 10.98 -21.93 2.97
CA LYS A 67 11.75 -22.98 2.28
C LYS A 67 13.23 -22.97 2.68
N ARG A 68 13.85 -21.80 2.89
CA ARG A 68 15.25 -21.69 3.33
C ARG A 68 15.48 -22.26 4.73
N ILE A 69 14.49 -22.20 5.61
CA ILE A 69 14.56 -22.76 6.97
C ILE A 69 14.05 -24.21 7.05
N GLY A 70 13.80 -24.86 5.90
CA GLY A 70 13.35 -26.25 5.82
C GLY A 70 11.83 -26.46 5.92
N VAL A 71 11.03 -25.39 5.95
CA VAL A 71 9.57 -25.47 6.05
C VAL A 71 8.94 -25.27 4.67
N VAL A 72 8.17 -26.26 4.19
CA VAL A 72 7.42 -26.14 2.94
C VAL A 72 6.06 -25.51 3.23
N ALA A 73 5.85 -24.30 2.72
CA ALA A 73 4.59 -23.58 2.84
C ALA A 73 4.05 -23.17 1.47
N LYS A 74 2.73 -23.25 1.31
CA LYS A 74 2.01 -22.81 0.10
C LYS A 74 0.93 -21.81 0.49
N VAL A 75 0.92 -20.66 -0.17
CA VAL A 75 -0.15 -19.68 -0.01
C VAL A 75 -1.41 -20.22 -0.69
N VAL A 76 -2.49 -20.35 0.07
CA VAL A 76 -3.80 -20.77 -0.41
C VAL A 76 -4.81 -19.64 -0.20
N LYS A 77 -5.80 -19.53 -1.09
CA LYS A 77 -6.92 -18.61 -0.87
C LYS A 77 -7.75 -19.13 0.30
N ARG A 78 -8.16 -18.22 1.19
CA ARG A 78 -9.11 -18.57 2.25
C ARG A 78 -10.44 -18.99 1.59
N PHE A 79 -10.92 -20.19 1.92
CA PHE A 79 -12.27 -20.58 1.55
C PHE A 79 -13.25 -19.68 2.31
N ALA A 80 -14.13 -19.00 1.58
CA ALA A 80 -15.30 -18.35 2.16
C ALA A 80 -16.40 -19.41 2.27
N ASN A 81 -16.86 -19.67 3.50
CA ASN A 81 -18.09 -20.44 3.74
C ASN A 81 -19.31 -19.57 3.46
#